data_AF-A0A4R6Z2W1-F1
#
_entry.id   AF-A0A4R6Z2W1-F1
#
_cell.length_a   1.000
_cell.length_b   1.000
_cell.length_c   1.000
_cell.angle_alpha   90.00
_cell.angle_beta   90.00
_cell.angle_gamma   90.00
#
_symmetry.space_group_name_H-M   'P 1'
#
loop_
_entity.id
_entity.type
_entity.pdbx_description
1 polymer ?
#
loop_
_entity_poly.entity_id
_entity_poly.type
_entity_poly.pdbx_seq_one_letter_code
_entity_poly.pdbx_strand_id
1 'polypeptide(L)'
;MTVSLFGFSHAFPDDVGLVLVGPAGQALLLQSSAGDAAPVSGVSYSFSDTASGPLPDLTAWTSGSFKPTNYLGTDTYPAPGPGTTYSNPGPSGGGTATFASVFGGTTSNGTWNLCAVDFATGDAGSIANGWCIDFTGTPVSLQQFSVD
;
A
#
# COMPACT_ATOMS: atom_id res chain seq x y z
N MET A 1 5.61 7.66 6.54
CA MET A 1 6.07 6.29 6.26
C MET A 1 5.81 5.98 4.80
N THR A 2 6.54 5.04 4.24
CA THR A 2 6.45 4.65 2.84
C THR A 2 6.40 3.12 2.74
N VAL A 3 5.55 2.58 1.87
CA VAL A 3 5.55 1.14 1.54
C VAL A 3 6.01 0.98 0.11
N SER A 4 7.01 0.13 -0.14
CA SER A 4 7.55 -0.07 -1.49
C SER A 4 7.40 -1.52 -1.93
N LEU A 5 7.02 -1.73 -3.20
CA LEU A 5 6.99 -3.03 -3.87
C LEU A 5 8.08 -3.07 -4.93
N PHE A 6 8.70 -4.23 -5.10
CA PHE A 6 9.80 -4.40 -6.04
C PHE A 6 9.50 -5.50 -7.06
N GLY A 7 9.47 -5.13 -8.33
CA GLY A 7 9.23 -6.06 -9.44
C GLY A 7 7.78 -6.56 -9.51
N PHE A 8 6.81 -5.66 -9.38
CA PHE A 8 5.40 -5.95 -9.61
C PHE A 8 5.12 -6.16 -11.11
N SER A 9 4.39 -7.23 -11.40
CA SER A 9 3.90 -7.56 -12.75
C SER A 9 2.49 -8.11 -12.66
N HIS A 10 1.59 -7.71 -13.56
CA HIS A 10 0.25 -8.27 -13.74
C HIS A 10 -0.25 -8.01 -15.17
N ALA A 11 -1.03 -8.93 -15.74
CA ALA A 11 -1.63 -8.73 -17.06
C ALA A 11 -2.84 -7.79 -16.99
N PHE A 12 -3.64 -7.91 -15.92
CA PHE A 12 -4.74 -7.01 -15.58
C PHE A 12 -4.50 -6.41 -14.17
N PRO A 13 -3.63 -5.38 -14.04
CA PRO A 13 -3.34 -4.78 -12.74
C PRO A 13 -4.56 -4.26 -11.96
N ASP A 14 -5.68 -4.01 -12.66
CA ASP A 14 -6.95 -3.58 -12.05
C ASP A 14 -7.45 -4.61 -11.04
N ASP A 15 -7.23 -5.90 -11.30
CA ASP A 15 -7.72 -6.99 -10.47
C ASP A 15 -6.92 -7.17 -9.17
N VAL A 16 -5.90 -6.33 -8.95
CA VAL A 16 -5.01 -6.44 -7.78
C VAL A 16 -5.42 -5.49 -6.67
N GLY A 17 -5.81 -6.08 -5.54
CA GLY A 17 -6.00 -5.41 -4.26
C GLY A 17 -4.82 -5.63 -3.30
N LEU A 18 -4.33 -4.57 -2.66
CA LEU A 18 -3.27 -4.62 -1.65
C LEU A 18 -3.70 -3.88 -0.38
N VAL A 19 -3.67 -4.55 0.77
CA VAL A 19 -3.95 -3.94 2.09
C VAL A 19 -2.77 -4.13 3.03
N LEU A 20 -2.36 -3.04 3.69
CA LEU A 20 -1.36 -3.08 4.76
C LEU A 20 -2.05 -3.21 6.11
N VAL A 21 -1.63 -4.18 6.91
CA VAL A 21 -2.09 -4.40 8.28
C VAL A 21 -0.94 -4.15 9.26
N GLY A 22 -1.15 -3.23 10.19
CA GLY A 22 -0.21 -2.88 11.25
C GLY A 22 -0.32 -3.77 12.48
N PRO A 23 0.65 -3.67 13.41
CA PRO A 23 0.82 -4.59 14.53
C PRO A 23 -0.30 -4.54 15.57
N ALA A 24 -1.09 -3.46 15.59
CA ALA A 24 -2.26 -3.31 16.46
C ALA A 24 -3.59 -3.46 15.69
N GLY A 25 -3.54 -4.04 14.49
CA GLY A 25 -4.72 -4.37 13.67
C GLY A 25 -5.24 -3.20 12.82
N GLN A 26 -4.54 -2.06 12.78
CA GLN A 26 -4.86 -0.99 11.84
C GLN A 26 -4.71 -1.52 10.41
N ALA A 27 -5.65 -1.21 9.52
CA ALA A 27 -5.57 -1.64 8.13
C ALA A 27 -5.87 -0.47 7.17
N LEU A 28 -5.02 -0.32 6.16
CA LEU A 28 -5.15 0.68 5.10
C LEU A 28 -5.05 -0.02 3.75
N LEU A 29 -6.04 0.20 2.89
CA LEU A 29 -5.96 -0.19 1.48
C LEU A 29 -4.91 0.68 0.78
N LEU A 30 -3.96 0.05 0.08
CA LEU A 30 -2.89 0.72 -0.65
C LEU A 30 -3.21 0.86 -2.14
N GLN A 31 -3.81 -0.17 -2.73
CA GLN A 31 -4.19 -0.23 -4.14
C GLN A 31 -5.41 -1.13 -4.28
N SER A 32 -6.38 -0.71 -5.07
CA SER A 32 -7.39 -1.59 -5.68
C SER A 32 -7.92 -0.91 -6.94
N SER A 33 -8.21 -1.70 -7.97
CA SER A 33 -8.71 -1.24 -9.28
C SER A 33 -7.88 -0.12 -9.90
N ALA A 34 -6.55 -0.24 -9.82
CA ALA A 34 -5.67 0.67 -10.53
C ALA A 34 -5.16 0.01 -11.81
N GLY A 35 -5.17 0.74 -12.92
CA GLY A 35 -4.85 0.21 -14.23
C GLY A 35 -6.10 -0.17 -15.01
N ASP A 36 -5.99 -1.22 -15.83
CA ASP A 36 -7.05 -1.89 -16.62
C ASP A 36 -6.35 -3.06 -17.35
N ALA A 37 -6.79 -3.45 -18.54
CA ALA A 37 -6.18 -4.44 -19.42
C ALA A 37 -4.77 -4.07 -19.96
N ALA A 38 -4.20 -2.95 -19.53
CA ALA A 38 -2.85 -2.55 -19.89
C ALA A 38 -1.83 -3.22 -18.93
N PRO A 39 -0.99 -4.17 -19.40
CA PRO A 39 -0.12 -4.92 -18.52
C PRO A 39 0.93 -4.04 -17.87
N VAL A 40 1.27 -4.38 -16.63
CA VAL A 40 2.41 -3.81 -15.92
C VAL A 40 3.44 -4.92 -15.73
N SER A 41 4.72 -4.61 -15.93
CA SER A 41 5.78 -5.62 -15.87
C SER A 41 7.05 -5.08 -15.22
N GLY A 42 7.49 -5.74 -14.14
CA GLY A 42 8.75 -5.48 -13.45
C GLY A 42 8.85 -4.11 -12.78
N VAL A 43 7.72 -3.43 -12.52
CA VAL A 43 7.74 -2.07 -11.96
C VAL A 43 8.05 -2.10 -10.47
N SER A 44 8.78 -1.12 -10.00
CA SER A 44 9.05 -0.92 -8.58
C SER A 44 8.49 0.43 -8.17
N TYR A 45 7.54 0.43 -7.24
CA TYR A 45 6.80 1.62 -6.88
C TYR A 45 6.51 1.66 -5.40
N SER A 46 6.22 2.87 -4.92
CA SER A 46 6.02 3.15 -3.51
C SER A 46 4.71 3.88 -3.27
N PHE A 47 4.14 3.65 -2.08
CA PHE A 47 2.99 4.35 -1.56
C PHE A 47 3.43 5.32 -0.47
N SER A 48 3.05 6.59 -0.60
CA SER A 48 3.29 7.64 0.40
C SER A 48 2.22 8.72 0.36
N ASP A 49 1.91 9.31 1.51
CA ASP A 49 1.02 10.47 1.60
C ASP A 49 1.55 11.69 0.84
N THR A 50 2.88 11.77 0.67
CA THR A 50 3.56 12.90 0.01
C THR A 50 3.75 12.71 -1.50
N ALA A 51 3.28 11.59 -2.07
CA ALA A 51 3.31 11.38 -3.51
C ALA A 51 2.42 12.41 -4.23
N SER A 52 2.72 12.69 -5.51
CA SER A 52 2.02 13.73 -6.28
C SER A 52 0.58 13.36 -6.62
N GLY A 53 0.26 12.07 -6.76
CA GLY A 53 -1.06 11.60 -7.17
C GLY A 53 -1.27 10.11 -6.92
N PRO A 54 -2.49 9.61 -7.15
CA PRO A 54 -2.80 8.19 -7.08
C PRO A 54 -2.10 7.40 -8.20
N LEU A 55 -2.16 6.07 -8.13
CA LEU A 55 -1.84 5.23 -9.29
C LEU A 55 -2.74 5.59 -10.48
N PRO A 56 -2.25 5.50 -11.74
CA PRO A 56 -3.09 5.68 -12.91
C PRO A 56 -4.26 4.69 -12.98
N ASP A 57 -5.36 5.15 -13.55
CA ASP A 57 -6.54 4.35 -13.93
C ASP A 57 -6.61 4.23 -15.45
N LEU A 58 -7.22 3.16 -15.95
CA LEU A 58 -7.40 2.82 -17.37
C LEU A 58 -6.12 2.71 -18.20
N THR A 59 -4.96 2.75 -17.55
CA THR A 59 -3.64 2.80 -18.19
C THR A 59 -2.59 2.12 -17.31
N ALA A 60 -1.55 1.56 -17.94
CA ALA A 60 -0.39 1.05 -17.20
C ALA A 60 0.41 2.19 -16.56
N TRP A 61 1.20 1.86 -15.55
CA TRP A 61 2.14 2.78 -14.91
C TRP A 61 3.58 2.27 -14.97
N THR A 62 4.51 3.19 -14.72
CA THR A 62 5.93 2.88 -14.55
C THR A 62 6.33 3.00 -13.08
N SER A 63 7.55 2.57 -12.77
CA SER A 63 8.16 2.75 -11.46
C SER A 63 8.06 4.21 -10.97
N GLY A 64 7.67 4.40 -9.71
CA GLY A 64 7.41 5.74 -9.18
C GLY A 64 6.89 5.75 -7.75
N SER A 65 6.33 6.88 -7.34
CA SER A 65 5.69 7.04 -6.03
C SER A 65 4.27 7.54 -6.22
N PHE A 66 3.34 6.91 -5.53
CA PHE A 66 1.90 7.13 -5.66
C PHE A 66 1.26 7.25 -4.28
N LYS A 67 0.08 7.85 -4.22
CA LYS A 67 -0.75 7.83 -3.01
C LYS A 67 -1.45 6.47 -2.91
N PRO A 68 -1.83 6.04 -1.69
CA PRO A 68 -2.82 4.98 -1.55
C PRO A 68 -4.04 5.25 -2.43
N THR A 69 -4.49 4.25 -3.17
CA THR A 69 -5.44 4.42 -4.27
C THR A 69 -6.53 3.35 -4.20
N ASN A 70 -7.78 3.76 -4.41
CA ASN A 70 -8.90 2.86 -4.61
C ASN A 70 -9.85 3.45 -5.66
N TYR A 71 -10.05 2.76 -6.78
CA TYR A 71 -11.00 3.17 -7.81
C TYR A 71 -12.32 2.40 -7.77
N LEU A 72 -12.38 1.27 -7.05
CA LEU A 72 -13.59 0.48 -6.89
C LEU A 72 -14.01 0.44 -5.42
N GLY A 73 -14.96 -0.41 -5.08
CA GLY A 73 -15.57 -0.47 -3.75
C GLY A 73 -14.67 -1.19 -2.73
N THR A 74 -15.21 -2.23 -2.12
CA THR A 74 -14.58 -2.97 -1.04
C THR A 74 -14.29 -4.39 -1.51
N ASP A 75 -13.02 -4.77 -1.48
CA ASP A 75 -12.54 -6.13 -1.67
C ASP A 75 -12.60 -6.92 -0.35
N THR A 76 -12.50 -8.24 -0.46
CA THR A 76 -12.38 -9.11 0.72
C THR A 76 -10.98 -9.68 0.81
N TYR A 77 -10.33 -9.50 1.96
CA TYR A 77 -9.01 -10.05 2.25
C TYR A 77 -9.14 -11.18 3.30
N PRO A 78 -9.22 -12.46 2.89
CA PRO A 78 -9.39 -13.58 3.81
C PRO A 78 -8.26 -13.66 4.85
N ALA A 79 -8.54 -14.32 5.97
CA ALA A 79 -7.54 -14.54 7.02
C ALA A 79 -6.24 -15.12 6.44
N PRO A 80 -5.05 -14.60 6.83
CA PRO A 80 -4.80 -13.70 7.96
C PRO A 80 -5.06 -12.20 7.69
N GLY A 81 -5.62 -11.83 6.53
CA GLY A 81 -6.00 -10.46 6.20
C GLY A 81 -7.20 -9.92 7.00
N PRO A 82 -7.51 -8.62 6.82
CA PRO A 82 -8.50 -7.90 7.64
C PRO A 82 -9.98 -8.12 7.23
N GLY A 83 -10.28 -9.07 6.35
CA GLY A 83 -11.60 -9.23 5.75
C GLY A 83 -11.97 -7.98 4.95
N THR A 84 -13.12 -7.38 5.28
CA THR A 84 -13.60 -6.11 4.70
C THR A 84 -13.40 -4.92 5.65
N THR A 85 -12.67 -5.11 6.76
CA THR A 85 -12.49 -4.08 7.80
C THR A 85 -11.16 -3.37 7.62
N TYR A 86 -11.13 -2.37 6.75
CA TYR A 86 -9.94 -1.55 6.51
C TYR A 86 -10.33 -0.13 6.10
N SER A 87 -9.40 0.81 6.27
CA SER A 87 -9.59 2.20 5.89
C SER A 87 -9.39 2.37 4.39
N ASN A 88 -10.30 3.10 3.73
CA ASN A 88 -10.30 3.29 2.29
C ASN A 88 -9.69 4.65 1.90
N PRO A 89 -8.65 4.68 1.06
CA PRO A 89 -8.20 5.91 0.42
C PRO A 89 -9.16 6.31 -0.71
N GLY A 90 -8.93 7.47 -1.30
CA GLY A 90 -9.64 7.89 -2.52
C GLY A 90 -9.02 7.27 -3.79
N PRO A 91 -9.56 7.60 -4.98
CA PRO A 91 -10.66 8.54 -5.19
C PRO A 91 -12.09 7.97 -5.03
N SER A 92 -12.26 6.64 -5.02
CA SER A 92 -13.57 6.00 -4.91
C SER A 92 -14.30 6.28 -3.60
N GLY A 93 -15.63 6.36 -3.65
CA GLY A 93 -16.51 6.41 -2.47
C GLY A 93 -16.29 7.60 -1.51
N GLY A 94 -15.52 8.61 -1.92
CA GLY A 94 -15.11 9.70 -1.03
C GLY A 94 -14.11 9.28 0.05
N GLY A 95 -13.37 8.18 -0.16
CA GLY A 95 -12.32 7.73 0.75
C GLY A 95 -11.25 8.81 0.96
N THR A 96 -10.80 8.96 2.21
CA THR A 96 -9.82 9.98 2.60
C THR A 96 -8.69 9.42 3.46
N ALA A 97 -8.64 8.11 3.66
CA ALA A 97 -7.63 7.50 4.51
C ALA A 97 -6.22 7.68 3.93
N THR A 98 -5.28 7.96 4.82
CA THR A 98 -3.86 8.15 4.52
C THR A 98 -3.01 7.30 5.47
N PHE A 99 -1.71 7.17 5.20
CA PHE A 99 -0.80 6.55 6.17
C PHE A 99 -0.81 7.31 7.49
N ALA A 100 -0.80 8.65 7.44
CA ALA A 100 -0.83 9.51 8.62
C ALA A 100 -2.13 9.34 9.42
N SER A 101 -3.29 9.19 8.79
CA SER A 101 -4.56 9.05 9.51
C SER A 101 -4.73 7.66 10.12
N VAL A 102 -4.20 6.61 9.48
CA VAL A 102 -4.39 5.22 9.92
C VAL A 102 -3.29 4.74 10.86
N PHE A 103 -2.03 5.09 10.57
CA PHE A 103 -0.85 4.60 11.31
C PHE A 103 -0.17 5.71 12.12
N GLY A 104 -0.66 6.95 12.08
CA GLY A 104 -0.13 8.05 12.88
C GLY A 104 -0.12 7.71 14.38
N GLY A 105 1.06 7.77 15.00
CA GLY A 105 1.24 7.43 16.42
C GLY A 105 1.29 5.93 16.73
N THR A 106 1.20 5.05 15.72
CA THR A 106 1.37 3.60 15.91
C THR A 106 2.84 3.25 16.12
N THR A 107 3.11 2.26 16.98
CA THR A 107 4.47 1.73 17.16
C THR A 107 4.96 1.06 15.87
N SER A 108 6.22 1.30 15.50
CA SER A 108 6.86 0.59 14.38
C SER A 108 7.10 -0.88 14.71
N ASN A 109 7.21 -1.23 16.00
CA ASN A 109 7.55 -2.58 16.45
C ASN A 109 6.33 -3.50 16.42
N GLY A 110 6.53 -4.70 15.87
CA GLY A 110 5.53 -5.76 15.79
C GLY A 110 5.40 -6.31 14.37
N THR A 111 4.40 -7.16 14.16
CA THR A 111 4.16 -7.77 12.85
C THR A 111 3.40 -6.80 11.95
N TRP A 112 3.96 -6.55 10.77
CA TRP A 112 3.28 -5.88 9.67
C TRP A 112 3.01 -6.89 8.57
N ASN A 113 1.79 -6.92 8.05
CA ASN A 113 1.40 -7.79 6.94
C ASN A 113 1.03 -6.95 5.74
N LEU A 114 1.56 -7.31 4.58
CA LEU A 114 1.02 -6.89 3.29
C LEU A 114 0.18 -8.05 2.76
N CYS A 115 -1.13 -7.85 2.67
CA CYS A 115 -2.04 -8.83 2.10
C CYS A 115 -2.38 -8.43 0.67
N ALA A 116 -2.24 -9.37 -0.26
CA ALA A 116 -2.57 -9.19 -1.66
C ALA A 116 -3.73 -10.11 -2.05
N VAL A 117 -4.61 -9.62 -2.91
CA VAL A 117 -5.66 -10.41 -3.56
C VAL A 117 -5.66 -10.09 -5.04
N ASP A 118 -5.81 -11.12 -5.85
CA ASP A 118 -6.30 -11.00 -7.22
C ASP A 118 -7.79 -11.37 -7.16
N PHE A 119 -8.66 -10.38 -7.34
CA PHE A 119 -10.09 -10.53 -7.10
C PHE A 119 -10.89 -10.89 -8.35
N ALA A 120 -10.22 -11.01 -9.51
CA ALA A 120 -10.80 -11.54 -10.73
C ALA A 120 -10.09 -12.85 -11.13
N THR A 121 -10.54 -13.46 -12.22
CA THR A 121 -9.99 -14.74 -12.69
C THR A 121 -9.63 -14.63 -14.16
N GLY A 122 -8.51 -15.22 -14.58
CA GLY A 122 -8.14 -15.31 -15.99
C GLY A 122 -6.67 -15.01 -16.24
N ASP A 123 -6.03 -14.33 -15.31
CA ASP A 123 -4.62 -14.02 -15.33
C ASP A 123 -3.97 -14.19 -13.95
N ALA A 124 -2.72 -13.74 -13.85
CA ALA A 124 -1.94 -13.81 -12.64
C ALA A 124 -0.80 -12.80 -12.72
N GLY A 125 -0.27 -12.45 -11.55
CA GLY A 125 0.92 -11.63 -11.45
C GLY A 125 1.87 -12.06 -10.34
N SER A 126 2.81 -11.17 -10.04
CA SER A 126 3.88 -11.44 -9.09
C SER A 126 4.44 -10.15 -8.51
N ILE A 127 4.99 -10.24 -7.30
CA ILE A 127 5.90 -9.24 -6.72
C ILE A 127 7.26 -9.95 -6.56
N ALA A 128 8.13 -9.82 -7.55
CA ALA A 128 9.29 -10.70 -7.69
C ALA A 128 10.38 -10.47 -6.61
N ASN A 129 10.53 -9.24 -6.14
CA ASN A 129 11.63 -8.84 -5.25
C ASN A 129 11.13 -8.37 -3.87
N GLY A 130 9.91 -8.78 -3.51
CA GLY A 130 9.31 -8.49 -2.20
C GLY A 130 8.88 -7.03 -2.03
N TRP A 131 8.77 -6.65 -0.76
CA TRP A 131 8.28 -5.34 -0.33
C TRP A 131 9.01 -4.88 0.92
N CYS A 132 9.00 -3.58 1.19
CA CYS A 132 9.53 -3.01 2.43
C CYS A 132 8.64 -1.88 2.97
N ILE A 133 8.85 -1.56 4.25
CA ILE A 133 8.29 -0.37 4.89
C ILE A 133 9.44 0.50 5.39
N ASP A 134 9.42 1.77 5.00
CA ASP A 134 10.29 2.80 5.56
C ASP A 134 9.49 3.65 6.56
N PHE A 135 9.88 3.55 7.84
CA PHE A 135 9.30 4.36 8.91
C PHE A 135 10.03 5.70 9.00
N THR A 136 9.32 6.77 8.63
CA THR A 136 9.78 8.15 8.87
C THR A 136 9.32 8.57 10.26
N GLY A 137 10.16 8.36 11.28
CA GLY A 137 9.87 8.74 12.65
C GLY A 137 10.04 10.25 12.92
N THR A 138 9.52 10.72 14.04
CA THR A 138 9.89 12.04 14.58
C THR A 138 11.36 12.00 14.99
N PRO A 139 12.17 13.03 14.69
CA PRO A 139 13.56 13.09 15.17
C PRO A 139 13.61 12.93 16.69
N VAL A 140 14.48 12.06 17.18
CA VAL A 140 14.70 11.89 18.62
C VAL A 140 15.66 12.96 19.12
N SER A 141 15.37 13.55 20.28
CA SER A 141 16.36 14.36 21.00
C SER A 141 17.39 13.43 21.64
N LEU A 142 18.64 13.55 21.20
CA LEU A 142 19.76 12.83 21.81
C LEU A 142 20.29 13.67 22.98
N GLN A 143 20.37 13.09 24.18
CA GLN A 143 21.14 13.67 25.28
C GLN A 143 22.50 12.97 25.34
N GLN A 144 23.57 13.76 25.34
CA GLN A 144 24.93 13.29 25.59
C GLN A 144 25.30 13.62 27.02
N PHE A 145 25.81 12.64 27.76
CA PHE A 145 26.43 12.86 29.07
C PHE A 145 27.94 13.06 28.86
N SER A 146 28.48 14.14 29.41
CA SER A 146 29.92 14.34 29.53
C SER A 146 30.45 13.53 30.72
N VAL A 147 31.56 12.81 30.51
CA VAL A 147 32.37 12.23 31.58
C VAL A 147 33.43 13.25 31.95
N ASP A 148 33.55 13.56 33.24
CA ASP A 148 34.60 14.40 33.82
C ASP A 148 35.98 13.70 33.79
#